data_AF-A0A314Z8V2-F1
#
_entry.id   AF-A0A314Z8V2-F1
#
_cell.length_a   1.000
_cell.length_b   1.000
_cell.length_c   1.000
_cell.angle_alpha   90.00
_cell.angle_beta   90.00
_cell.angle_gamma   90.00
#
_symmetry.space_group_name_H-M   'P 1'
#
loop_
_entity.id
_entity.type
_entity.pdbx_description
1 polymer ?
#
loop_
_entity_poly.entity_id
_entity_poly.type
_entity_poly.pdbx_seq_one_letter_code
_entity_poly.pdbx_strand_id
1 'polypeptide(L)'
;MQKLAMERLAQIERAERHIESLQREQKDLDDEHELKKEKEIESLLKSNNEQRTSTVHVLQGLLDSERAEHADANNWADSLSLQLEAAQVKLDSLQQELTSVRLNETALDSKLKTASHGKCSRVDDYEMGMDSVQDMEMSDRIGDEDTRSQQTNSEDNRKFTVTKIKQELTKYNFGARVLDMRTGASKREWLELYESRMLQKS
;
A
#
# COMPACT_ATOMS: atom_id res chain seq x y z
N MET A 1 -7.09 -74.84 69.21
CA MET A 1 -7.92 -73.63 69.00
C MET A 1 -7.11 -72.36 69.26
N GLN A 2 -6.66 -72.05 70.49
CA GLN A 2 -5.99 -70.78 70.83
C GLN A 2 -4.67 -70.50 70.07
N LYS A 3 -3.78 -71.50 69.90
CA LYS A 3 -2.50 -71.33 69.17
C LYS A 3 -2.70 -70.88 67.72
N LEU A 4 -3.68 -71.46 67.04
CA LEU A 4 -4.02 -71.13 65.66
C LEU A 4 -4.54 -69.69 65.51
N ALA A 5 -5.33 -69.22 66.47
CA ALA A 5 -5.83 -67.84 66.47
C ALA A 5 -4.68 -66.83 66.65
N MET A 6 -3.74 -67.13 67.55
CA MET A 6 -2.58 -66.27 67.81
C MET A 6 -1.61 -66.22 66.63
N GLU A 7 -1.38 -67.36 65.97
CA GLU A 7 -0.55 -67.42 64.76
C GLU A 7 -1.17 -66.63 63.60
N ARG A 8 -2.50 -66.73 63.41
CA ARG A 8 -3.24 -65.93 62.42
C ARG A 8 -3.17 -64.43 62.73
N LEU A 9 -3.29 -64.04 64.00
CA LEU A 9 -3.15 -62.64 64.40
C LEU A 9 -1.74 -62.11 64.06
N ALA A 10 -0.69 -62.86 64.39
CA ALA A 10 0.68 -62.47 64.07
C ALA A 10 0.95 -62.40 62.55
N GLN A 11 0.26 -63.23 61.74
CA GLN A 11 0.29 -63.13 60.28
C GLN A 11 -0.43 -61.88 59.77
N ILE A 12 -1.61 -61.56 60.34
CA ILE A 12 -2.37 -60.34 60.03
C ILE A 12 -1.53 -59.10 60.34
N GLU A 13 -0.98 -59.00 61.55
CA GLU A 13 -0.14 -57.85 61.95
C GLU A 13 1.11 -57.69 61.05
N ARG A 14 1.67 -58.79 60.55
CA ARG A 14 2.78 -58.74 59.58
C ARG A 14 2.33 -58.23 58.22
N ALA A 15 1.17 -58.69 57.75
CA ALA A 15 0.59 -58.25 56.48
C ALA A 15 0.18 -56.76 56.55
N GLU A 16 -0.43 -56.32 57.64
CA GLU A 16 -0.82 -54.92 57.87
C GLU A 16 0.39 -54.00 57.83
N ARG A 17 1.48 -54.35 58.54
CA ARG A 17 2.74 -53.58 58.46
C ARG A 17 3.32 -53.51 57.06
N HIS A 18 3.19 -54.57 56.27
CA HIS A 18 3.64 -54.57 54.88
C HIS A 18 2.76 -53.67 54.00
N ILE A 19 1.44 -53.74 54.18
CA ILE A 19 0.48 -52.86 53.50
C ILE A 19 0.78 -51.39 53.82
N GLU A 20 0.98 -51.04 55.09
CA GLU A 20 1.35 -49.67 55.49
C GLU A 20 2.66 -49.21 54.85
N SER A 21 3.66 -50.09 54.77
CA SER A 21 4.93 -49.79 54.11
C SER A 21 4.73 -49.50 52.63
N LEU A 22 3.96 -50.35 51.93
CA LEU A 22 3.65 -50.17 50.52
C LEU A 22 2.82 -48.90 50.27
N GLN A 23 1.90 -48.56 51.17
CA GLN A 23 1.11 -47.33 51.07
C GLN A 23 1.97 -46.07 51.20
N ARG A 24 2.98 -46.09 52.08
CA ARG A 24 3.96 -44.97 52.17
C ARG A 24 4.79 -44.87 50.90
N GLU A 25 5.31 -45.98 50.41
CA GLU A 25 6.09 -46.02 49.17
C GLU A 25 5.26 -45.56 47.97
N GLN A 26 4.00 -45.99 47.85
CA GLN A 26 3.09 -45.54 46.80
C GLN A 26 2.89 -44.02 46.87
N LYS A 27 2.68 -43.48 48.07
CA LYS A 27 2.53 -42.03 48.25
C LYS A 27 3.79 -41.27 47.85
N ASP A 28 4.96 -41.74 48.25
CA ASP A 28 6.23 -41.10 47.92
C ASP A 28 6.48 -41.11 46.40
N LEU A 29 6.13 -42.21 45.72
CA LEU A 29 6.22 -42.32 44.26
C LEU A 29 5.23 -41.41 43.54
N ASP A 30 4.00 -41.28 44.05
CA ASP A 30 2.98 -40.38 43.51
C ASP A 30 3.44 -38.91 43.62
N ASP A 31 3.99 -38.53 44.77
CA ASP A 31 4.55 -37.19 45.00
C ASP A 31 5.76 -36.91 44.07
N GLU A 32 6.65 -37.91 43.85
CA GLU A 32 7.78 -37.78 42.93
C GLU A 32 7.33 -37.62 41.47
N HIS A 33 6.28 -38.34 41.08
CA HIS A 33 5.72 -38.26 39.74
C HIS A 33 5.08 -36.89 39.47
N GLU A 34 4.34 -36.33 40.43
CA GLU A 34 3.78 -34.98 40.30
C GLU A 34 4.89 -33.91 40.22
N LEU A 35 5.93 -34.03 41.04
CA LEU A 35 7.07 -33.11 41.02
C LEU A 35 7.85 -33.19 39.70
N LYS A 36 7.95 -34.36 39.07
CA LYS A 36 8.54 -34.50 37.72
C LYS A 36 7.70 -33.78 36.66
N LYS A 37 6.37 -33.93 36.69
CA LYS A 37 5.47 -33.23 35.76
C LYS A 37 5.57 -31.71 35.93
N GLU A 38 5.58 -31.23 37.17
CA GLU A 38 5.67 -29.80 37.45
C GLU A 38 6.98 -29.21 36.91
N LYS A 39 8.11 -29.90 37.13
CA LYS A 39 9.41 -29.51 36.57
C LYS A 39 9.43 -29.52 35.04
N GLU A 40 8.82 -30.51 34.41
CA GLU A 40 8.73 -30.59 32.95
C GLU A 40 7.92 -29.41 32.38
N ILE A 41 6.76 -29.13 32.99
CA ILE A 41 5.91 -27.99 32.61
C ILE A 41 6.66 -26.67 32.80
N GLU A 42 7.34 -26.49 33.93
CA GLU A 42 8.12 -25.29 34.21
C GLU A 42 9.25 -25.09 33.19
N SER A 43 9.96 -26.18 32.85
CA SER A 43 11.03 -26.15 31.84
C SER A 43 10.51 -25.77 30.45
N LEU A 44 9.38 -26.34 30.03
CA LEU A 44 8.74 -26.04 28.75
C LEU A 44 8.25 -24.58 28.69
N LEU A 45 7.61 -24.09 29.75
CA LEU A 45 7.15 -22.70 29.84
C LEU A 45 8.31 -21.72 29.78
N LYS A 46 9.42 -22.00 30.47
CA LYS A 46 10.61 -21.17 30.45
C LYS A 46 11.22 -21.08 29.05
N SER A 47 11.46 -22.22 28.41
CA SER A 47 12.03 -22.25 27.05
C SER A 47 11.10 -21.58 26.03
N ASN A 48 9.79 -21.79 26.13
CA ASN A 48 8.81 -21.14 25.25
C ASN A 48 8.82 -19.61 25.41
N ASN A 49 8.86 -19.10 26.64
CA ASN A 49 8.93 -17.67 26.88
C ASN A 49 10.25 -17.05 26.42
N GLU A 50 11.37 -17.76 26.55
CA GLU A 50 12.67 -17.34 25.98
C GLU A 50 12.59 -17.25 24.45
N GLN A 51 12.00 -18.25 23.79
CA GLN A 51 11.77 -18.24 22.33
C GLN A 51 10.86 -17.08 21.90
N ARG A 52 9.76 -16.85 22.62
CA ARG A 52 8.85 -15.72 22.36
C ARG A 52 9.55 -14.38 22.53
N THR A 53 10.36 -14.23 23.58
CA THR A 53 11.14 -13.01 23.82
C THR A 53 12.15 -12.75 22.70
N SER A 54 12.88 -13.80 22.28
CA SER A 54 13.80 -13.72 21.14
C SER A 54 13.08 -13.34 19.84
N THR A 55 11.95 -13.98 19.55
CA THR A 55 11.14 -13.70 18.36
C THR A 55 10.63 -12.26 18.34
N VAL A 56 10.10 -11.78 19.47
CA VAL A 56 9.64 -10.39 19.60
C VAL A 56 10.79 -9.41 19.40
N HIS A 57 11.97 -9.70 19.94
CA HIS A 57 13.15 -8.84 19.75
C HIS A 57 13.56 -8.74 18.28
N VAL A 58 13.57 -9.86 17.54
CA VAL A 58 13.86 -9.86 16.09
C VAL A 58 12.82 -9.07 15.31
N LEU A 59 11.53 -9.29 15.58
CA LEU A 59 10.45 -8.56 14.91
C LEU A 59 10.52 -7.06 15.18
N GLN A 60 10.85 -6.66 16.41
CA GLN A 60 11.04 -5.27 16.77
C GLN A 60 12.18 -4.64 15.98
N GLY A 61 13.32 -5.33 15.87
CA GLY A 61 14.45 -4.86 15.06
C GLY A 61 14.10 -4.67 13.57
N LEU A 62 13.36 -5.62 12.98
CA LEU A 62 12.90 -5.51 11.60
C LEU A 62 11.95 -4.31 11.40
N LEU A 63 11.02 -4.10 12.33
CA LEU A 63 10.09 -2.96 12.28
C LEU A 63 10.82 -1.62 12.41
N ASP A 64 11.83 -1.54 13.27
CA ASP A 64 12.62 -0.32 13.46
C ASP A 64 13.48 -0.03 12.21
N SER A 65 14.06 -1.06 11.58
CA SER A 65 14.76 -0.92 10.30
C SER A 65 13.83 -0.49 9.17
N GLU A 66 12.65 -1.11 9.04
CA GLU A 66 11.64 -0.73 8.04
C GLU A 66 11.22 0.74 8.21
N ARG A 67 10.97 1.17 9.45
CA ARG A 67 10.63 2.57 9.75
C ARG A 67 11.75 3.54 9.39
N ALA A 68 13.01 3.16 9.62
CA ALA A 68 14.17 3.99 9.27
C ALA A 68 14.30 4.17 7.75
N GLU A 69 14.23 3.07 6.98
CA GLU A 69 14.27 3.12 5.52
C GLU A 69 13.10 3.92 4.94
N HIS A 70 11.89 3.79 5.52
CA HIS A 70 10.75 4.60 5.13
C HIS A 70 10.94 6.09 5.42
N ALA A 71 11.52 6.44 6.57
CA ALA A 71 11.83 7.83 6.89
C ALA A 71 12.84 8.41 5.90
N ASP A 72 13.87 7.64 5.54
CA ASP A 72 14.84 8.05 4.53
C ASP A 72 14.18 8.24 3.15
N ALA A 73 13.36 7.29 2.70
CA ALA A 73 12.62 7.43 1.45
C ALA A 73 11.71 8.66 1.44
N ASN A 74 11.05 8.97 2.57
CA ASN A 74 10.23 10.16 2.70
C ASN A 74 11.07 11.43 2.64
N ASN A 75 12.20 11.49 3.34
CA ASN A 75 13.12 12.62 3.28
C ASN A 75 13.64 12.87 1.86
N TRP A 76 13.92 11.81 1.10
CA TRP A 76 14.31 11.90 -0.31
C TRP A 76 13.16 12.42 -1.18
N ALA A 77 11.94 11.94 -0.97
CA ALA A 77 10.76 12.42 -1.68
C ALA A 77 10.48 13.91 -1.39
N ASP A 78 10.63 14.35 -0.15
CA ASP A 78 10.48 15.76 0.25
C ASP A 78 11.56 16.63 -0.40
N SER A 79 12.81 16.17 -0.43
CA SER A 79 13.90 16.88 -1.12
C SER A 79 13.63 17.03 -2.62
N LEU A 80 13.16 15.97 -3.28
CA LEU A 80 12.81 16.02 -4.69
C LEU A 80 11.60 16.93 -4.95
N SER A 81 10.61 16.90 -4.07
CA SER A 81 9.43 17.78 -4.15
C SER A 81 9.82 19.25 -4.04
N LEU A 82 10.73 19.60 -3.13
CA LEU A 82 11.29 20.96 -3.03
C LEU A 82 12.06 21.36 -4.29
N GLN A 83 12.79 20.45 -4.92
CA GLN A 83 13.47 20.72 -6.18
C GLN A 83 12.50 20.96 -7.34
N LEU A 84 11.43 20.16 -7.40
CA LEU A 84 10.38 20.31 -8.41
C LEU A 84 9.68 21.66 -8.27
N GLU A 85 9.31 22.04 -7.05
CA GLU A 85 8.70 23.33 -6.75
C GLU A 85 9.62 24.49 -7.16
N ALA A 86 10.91 24.41 -6.81
CA ALA A 86 11.89 25.41 -7.20
C ALA A 86 12.08 25.51 -8.72
N ALA A 87 11.95 24.40 -9.45
CA ALA A 87 11.99 24.39 -10.91
C ALA A 87 10.72 25.00 -11.52
N GLN A 88 9.55 24.71 -10.95
CA GLN A 88 8.27 25.28 -11.37
C GLN A 88 8.25 26.80 -11.23
N VAL A 89 8.67 27.33 -10.07
CA VAL A 89 8.77 28.78 -9.84
C VAL A 89 9.68 29.47 -10.87
N LYS A 90 10.79 28.83 -11.25
CA LYS A 90 11.67 29.36 -12.30
C LYS A 90 10.99 29.38 -13.66
N LEU A 91 10.24 28.34 -14.00
CA LEU A 91 9.48 28.27 -15.25
C LEU A 91 8.42 29.38 -15.31
N ASP A 92 7.71 29.61 -14.22
CA ASP A 92 6.70 30.68 -14.12
C ASP A 92 7.35 32.07 -14.28
N SER A 93 8.52 32.28 -13.66
CA SER A 93 9.29 33.52 -13.83
C SER A 93 9.70 33.76 -15.30
N LEU A 94 10.23 32.73 -15.98
CA LEU A 94 10.61 32.83 -17.39
C LEU A 94 9.39 33.06 -18.29
N GLN A 95 8.24 32.46 -17.98
CA GLN A 95 6.99 32.73 -18.70
C GLN A 95 6.52 34.18 -18.52
N GLN A 96 6.69 34.74 -17.33
CA GLN A 96 6.40 36.15 -17.06
C GLN A 96 7.34 37.08 -17.85
N GLU A 97 8.64 36.80 -17.89
CA GLU A 97 9.61 37.56 -18.69
C GLU A 97 9.30 37.49 -20.19
N LEU A 98 9.03 36.30 -20.73
CA LEU A 98 8.66 36.12 -22.14
C LEU A 98 7.41 36.95 -22.51
N THR A 99 6.43 36.99 -21.63
CA THR A 99 5.21 37.79 -21.82
C THR A 99 5.52 39.28 -21.84
N SER A 100 6.38 39.76 -20.93
CA SER A 100 6.84 41.14 -20.90
C SER A 100 7.58 41.53 -22.19
N VAL A 101 8.50 40.67 -22.66
CA VAL A 101 9.24 40.89 -23.91
C VAL A 101 8.28 40.98 -25.11
N ARG A 102 7.29 40.08 -25.20
CA ARG A 102 6.27 40.11 -26.27
C ARG A 102 5.42 41.39 -26.27
N LEU A 103 5.06 41.90 -25.09
CA LEU A 103 4.33 43.17 -24.97
C LEU A 103 5.21 44.35 -25.41
N ASN A 104 6.48 44.36 -25.00
CA ASN A 104 7.44 45.40 -25.41
C ASN A 104 7.70 45.38 -26.92
N GLU A 105 7.82 44.19 -27.52
CA GLU A 105 7.94 44.01 -28.97
C GLU A 105 6.72 44.58 -29.71
N THR A 106 5.51 44.26 -29.26
CA THR A 106 4.26 44.78 -29.84
C THR A 106 4.18 46.31 -29.74
N ALA A 107 4.63 46.88 -28.63
CA ALA A 107 4.70 48.34 -28.44
C ALA A 107 5.73 49.00 -29.36
N LEU A 108 6.86 48.33 -29.65
CA LEU A 108 7.85 48.82 -30.62
C LEU A 108 7.34 48.68 -32.06
N ASP A 109 6.70 47.56 -32.42
CA ASP A 109 6.12 47.34 -33.75
C ASP A 109 5.05 48.38 -34.09
N SER A 110 4.14 48.67 -33.15
CA SER A 110 3.11 49.71 -33.32
C SER A 110 3.72 51.11 -33.49
N LYS A 111 4.80 51.43 -32.77
CA LYS A 111 5.57 52.67 -32.98
C LYS A 111 6.25 52.71 -34.34
N LEU A 112 6.78 51.58 -34.82
CA LEU A 112 7.45 51.49 -36.11
C LEU A 112 6.45 51.64 -37.26
N LYS A 113 5.24 51.08 -37.13
CA LYS A 113 4.12 51.31 -38.04
C LYS A 113 3.68 52.77 -38.09
N THR A 114 3.54 53.44 -36.94
CA THR A 114 3.14 54.86 -36.91
C THR A 114 4.26 55.81 -37.38
N ALA A 115 5.53 55.50 -37.09
CA ALA A 115 6.68 56.28 -37.57
C ALA A 115 6.97 56.05 -39.07
N SER A 116 6.74 54.85 -39.60
CA SER A 116 6.92 54.55 -41.03
C SER A 116 5.74 54.99 -41.91
N HIS A 117 4.54 55.19 -41.35
CA HIS A 117 3.38 55.72 -42.10
C HIS A 117 3.47 57.21 -42.50
N GLY A 118 4.66 57.80 -42.43
CA GLY A 118 4.92 59.21 -42.77
C GLY A 118 4.61 59.63 -44.21
N LYS A 119 4.22 58.73 -45.12
CA LYS A 119 3.66 59.09 -46.44
C LYS A 119 2.66 58.05 -46.95
N CYS A 120 1.41 58.12 -46.49
CA CYS A 120 0.30 57.83 -47.41
C CYS A 120 0.13 59.05 -48.30
N SER A 121 0.58 58.93 -49.55
CA SER A 121 0.03 59.70 -50.65
C SER A 121 -1.50 59.58 -50.61
N ARG A 122 -2.20 60.72 -50.56
CA ARG A 122 -3.59 60.77 -50.99
C ARG A 122 -3.66 60.24 -52.42
N VAL A 123 -4.25 59.08 -52.61
CA VAL A 123 -4.92 58.69 -53.85
C VAL A 123 -6.19 57.99 -53.38
N ASP A 124 -7.31 58.71 -53.46
CA ASP A 124 -8.61 58.10 -53.70
C ASP A 124 -8.49 57.35 -55.04
N ASP A 125 -8.68 56.04 -55.07
CA ASP A 125 -9.45 55.45 -56.17
C ASP A 125 -9.93 53.99 -55.89
N TYR A 126 -11.19 53.80 -56.26
CA TYR A 126 -12.05 52.60 -56.35
C TYR A 126 -12.13 51.57 -55.21
N GLU A 127 -13.26 51.66 -54.53
CA GLU A 127 -14.10 50.57 -54.03
C GLU A 127 -14.11 49.35 -54.98
N MET A 128 -13.44 48.27 -54.60
CA MET A 128 -13.67 46.94 -55.14
C MET A 128 -14.29 46.08 -54.07
N GLY A 129 -15.62 45.97 -54.13
CA GLY A 129 -16.37 44.98 -53.37
C GLY A 129 -15.92 43.58 -53.74
N MET A 130 -15.45 42.84 -52.74
CA MET A 130 -15.59 41.39 -52.70
C MET A 130 -16.17 40.99 -51.34
N ASP A 131 -17.43 40.63 -51.48
CA ASP A 131 -18.29 39.77 -50.70
C ASP A 131 -17.62 38.59 -49.96
N SER A 132 -18.40 38.03 -49.03
CA SER A 132 -18.27 36.71 -48.36
C SER A 132 -17.35 36.64 -47.12
N VAL A 133 -17.74 36.13 -45.94
CA VAL A 133 -18.93 35.43 -45.43
C VAL A 133 -19.02 35.65 -43.91
N GLN A 134 -20.25 35.72 -43.38
CA GLN A 134 -20.60 35.59 -41.97
C GLN A 134 -20.32 34.18 -41.42
N ASP A 135 -19.55 34.04 -40.32
CA ASP A 135 -19.71 33.03 -39.24
C ASP A 135 -18.47 33.17 -38.32
N MET A 136 -18.49 33.13 -36.98
CA MET A 136 -19.44 32.61 -36.02
C MET A 136 -19.28 33.45 -34.73
N GLU A 137 -20.40 33.84 -34.15
CA GLU A 137 -20.54 34.56 -32.89
C GLU A 137 -20.38 33.62 -31.67
N MET A 138 -19.84 34.19 -30.59
CA MET A 138 -19.94 33.85 -29.16
C MET A 138 -20.12 32.39 -28.70
N SER A 139 -19.28 32.01 -27.73
CA SER A 139 -19.76 31.89 -26.34
C SER A 139 -18.59 31.69 -25.36
N ASP A 140 -18.29 32.74 -24.61
CA ASP A 140 -17.76 32.61 -23.25
C ASP A 140 -18.86 32.03 -22.34
N ARG A 141 -18.66 30.83 -21.80
CA ARG A 141 -19.27 30.37 -20.54
C ARG A 141 -18.35 29.38 -19.82
N ILE A 142 -17.58 29.90 -18.87
CA ILE A 142 -17.58 29.54 -17.44
C ILE A 142 -17.66 28.03 -17.10
N GLY A 143 -16.70 27.58 -16.28
CA GLY A 143 -16.77 26.35 -15.46
C GLY A 143 -15.41 25.68 -15.41
N ASP A 144 -14.43 26.22 -14.69
CA ASP A 144 -14.27 26.13 -13.24
C ASP A 144 -13.96 24.69 -12.77
N GLU A 145 -12.86 24.62 -12.05
CA GLU A 145 -12.19 23.46 -11.52
C GLU A 145 -12.77 23.20 -10.12
N ASP A 146 -13.55 22.13 -9.90
CA ASP A 146 -13.68 21.61 -8.54
C ASP A 146 -14.07 20.13 -8.46
N THR A 147 -13.24 19.45 -7.68
CA THR A 147 -13.41 18.23 -6.88
C THR A 147 -14.50 17.18 -7.18
N ARG A 148 -13.98 15.94 -7.12
CA ARG A 148 -14.57 14.81 -6.37
C ARG A 148 -15.90 14.29 -6.89
N SER A 149 -15.80 13.24 -7.70
CA SER A 149 -16.74 12.13 -7.59
C SER A 149 -16.02 10.82 -7.89
N GLN A 150 -15.65 10.13 -6.81
CA GLN A 150 -15.48 8.69 -6.81
C GLN A 150 -16.77 8.06 -7.36
N GLN A 151 -16.82 7.78 -8.65
CA GLN A 151 -17.78 6.83 -9.17
C GLN A 151 -17.13 5.45 -9.09
N THR A 152 -17.64 4.68 -8.15
CA THR A 152 -17.48 3.24 -8.02
C THR A 152 -17.85 2.58 -9.34
N ASN A 153 -16.86 2.29 -10.19
CA ASN A 153 -17.01 1.39 -11.32
C ASN A 153 -17.07 -0.06 -10.80
N SER A 154 -18.16 -0.40 -10.11
CA SER A 154 -18.37 -1.75 -9.57
C SER A 154 -19.05 -2.71 -10.56
N GLU A 155 -19.47 -2.28 -11.75
CA GLU A 155 -20.43 -3.10 -12.53
C GLU A 155 -19.97 -3.61 -13.89
N ASP A 156 -18.85 -3.15 -14.47
CA ASP A 156 -18.53 -3.51 -15.87
C ASP A 156 -17.20 -4.23 -16.11
N ASN A 157 -16.57 -4.77 -15.06
CA ASN A 157 -15.32 -5.51 -15.21
C ASN A 157 -15.48 -6.80 -16.03
N ARG A 158 -16.68 -7.39 -16.01
CA ARG A 158 -17.03 -8.57 -16.82
C ARG A 158 -17.04 -8.29 -18.33
N LYS A 159 -17.20 -7.02 -18.74
CA LYS A 159 -17.24 -6.61 -20.15
C LYS A 159 -15.85 -6.42 -20.76
N PHE A 160 -14.79 -6.34 -19.96
CA PHE A 160 -13.44 -6.14 -20.49
C PHE A 160 -12.94 -7.35 -21.29
N THR A 161 -12.20 -7.08 -22.36
CA THR A 161 -11.42 -8.09 -23.08
C THR A 161 -10.15 -8.42 -22.30
N VAL A 162 -9.56 -9.60 -22.54
CA VAL A 162 -8.30 -10.01 -21.88
C VAL A 162 -7.20 -8.96 -22.10
N THR A 163 -7.16 -8.32 -23.27
CA THR A 163 -6.20 -7.26 -23.57
C THR A 163 -6.40 -6.03 -22.70
N LYS A 164 -7.65 -5.61 -22.47
CA LYS A 164 -7.96 -4.47 -21.61
C LYS A 164 -7.65 -4.78 -20.14
N ILE A 165 -7.93 -5.99 -19.68
CA ILE A 165 -7.58 -6.44 -18.32
C ILE A 165 -6.06 -6.45 -18.13
N LYS A 166 -5.31 -6.98 -19.10
CA LYS A 166 -3.83 -6.98 -19.07
C LYS A 166 -3.26 -5.57 -19.06
N GLN A 167 -3.77 -4.67 -19.89
CA GLN A 167 -3.33 -3.28 -19.95
C GLN A 167 -3.58 -2.56 -18.62
N GLU A 168 -4.76 -2.73 -18.02
CA GLU A 168 -5.06 -2.18 -16.70
C GLU A 168 -4.13 -2.77 -15.63
N LEU A 169 -3.94 -4.10 -15.58
CA LEU A 169 -3.01 -4.71 -14.63
C LEU A 169 -1.57 -4.17 -14.78
N THR A 170 -1.10 -3.98 -16.01
CA THR A 170 0.22 -3.37 -16.27
C THR A 170 0.27 -1.90 -15.86
N LYS A 171 -0.78 -1.11 -16.13
CA LYS A 171 -0.89 0.31 -15.75
C LYS A 171 -0.83 0.50 -14.24
N TYR A 172 -1.34 -0.45 -13.47
CA TYR A 172 -1.32 -0.45 -12.01
C TYR A 172 -0.14 -1.26 -11.42
N ASN A 173 0.98 -1.36 -12.14
CA ASN A 173 2.23 -1.99 -11.70
C ASN A 173 2.17 -3.51 -11.43
N PHE A 174 1.16 -4.22 -11.91
CA PHE A 174 1.07 -5.69 -11.83
C PHE A 174 1.62 -6.40 -13.07
N GLY A 175 2.38 -5.69 -13.93
CA GLY A 175 2.93 -6.21 -15.18
C GLY A 175 3.77 -7.49 -15.02
N ALA A 176 4.50 -7.66 -13.90
CA ALA A 176 5.25 -8.89 -13.61
C ALA A 176 4.34 -10.12 -13.48
N ARG A 177 3.16 -9.96 -12.84
CA ARG A 177 2.18 -11.05 -12.70
C ARG A 177 1.42 -11.32 -13.99
N VAL A 178 1.30 -10.30 -14.85
CA VAL A 178 0.79 -10.48 -16.21
C VAL A 178 1.74 -11.36 -17.04
N LEU A 179 3.05 -11.28 -16.77
CA LEU A 179 4.08 -12.11 -17.42
C LEU A 179 4.17 -13.53 -16.83
N ASP A 180 3.98 -13.67 -15.53
CA ASP A 180 3.95 -14.98 -14.85
C ASP A 180 2.72 -15.83 -15.21
N MET A 181 1.61 -15.19 -15.61
CA MET A 181 0.47 -15.91 -16.16
C MET A 181 0.83 -16.54 -17.50
N ARG A 182 0.75 -17.87 -17.56
CA ARG A 182 0.95 -18.70 -18.75
C ARG A 182 0.29 -18.06 -19.98
N THR A 183 1.00 -17.98 -21.10
CA THR A 183 0.58 -17.25 -22.33
C THR A 183 -0.79 -17.68 -22.90
N GLY A 184 -1.36 -18.80 -22.42
CA GLY A 184 -2.72 -19.29 -22.73
C GLY A 184 -3.77 -19.15 -21.62
N ALA A 185 -3.55 -18.31 -20.61
CA ALA A 185 -4.46 -18.16 -19.47
C ALA A 185 -5.84 -17.60 -19.87
N SER A 186 -6.89 -18.15 -19.27
CA SER A 186 -8.27 -17.94 -19.68
C SER A 186 -8.81 -16.57 -19.21
N LYS A 187 -9.78 -16.00 -19.94
CA LYS A 187 -10.40 -14.70 -19.57
C LYS A 187 -10.90 -14.67 -18.11
N ARG A 188 -11.32 -15.83 -17.59
CA ARG A 188 -11.78 -15.99 -16.21
C ARG A 188 -10.65 -15.76 -15.20
N GLU A 189 -9.46 -16.31 -15.44
CA GLU A 189 -8.30 -16.14 -14.55
C GLU A 189 -7.82 -14.68 -14.53
N TRP A 190 -7.84 -14.02 -15.70
CA TRP A 190 -7.55 -12.59 -15.81
C TRP A 190 -8.56 -11.74 -15.05
N LEU A 191 -9.85 -12.07 -15.18
CA LEU A 191 -10.93 -11.40 -14.45
C LEU A 191 -10.83 -11.64 -12.95
N GLU A 192 -10.47 -12.84 -12.50
CA GLU A 192 -10.33 -13.16 -11.08
C GLU A 192 -9.18 -12.38 -10.44
N LEU A 193 -8.01 -12.30 -11.09
CA LEU A 193 -6.93 -11.43 -10.63
C LEU A 193 -7.32 -9.96 -10.60
N TYR A 194 -8.10 -9.53 -11.59
CA TYR A 194 -8.61 -8.17 -11.63
C TYR A 194 -9.64 -7.92 -10.51
N GLU A 195 -10.62 -8.80 -10.31
CA GLU A 195 -11.66 -8.68 -9.29
C GLU A 195 -11.09 -8.80 -7.87
N SER A 196 -10.21 -9.76 -7.60
CA SER A 196 -9.60 -9.93 -6.28
C SER A 196 -8.72 -8.74 -5.88
N ARG A 197 -8.21 -7.95 -6.84
CA ARG A 197 -7.23 -6.89 -6.57
C ARG A 197 -7.75 -5.47 -6.79
N MET A 198 -8.63 -5.26 -7.77
CA MET A 198 -9.21 -3.95 -8.11
C MET A 198 -10.54 -3.69 -7.41
N LEU A 199 -11.31 -4.74 -7.08
CA LEU A 199 -12.64 -4.57 -6.51
C LEU A 199 -12.67 -4.67 -4.98
N GLN A 200 -11.54 -4.91 -4.28
CA GLN A 200 -11.44 -5.08 -2.81
C GLN A 200 -12.77 -5.52 -2.21
N LYS A 201 -13.26 -6.71 -2.61
CA LYS A 201 -14.52 -7.21 -2.08
C LYS A 201 -14.26 -7.55 -0.61
N SER A 202 -14.92 -6.78 0.26
CA SER A 202 -15.13 -7.10 1.68
C SER A 202 -15.74 -8.50 1.83
#